data_AF-A0A971T7X1-F1
#
_entry.id   AF-A0A971T7X1-F1
#
_cell.length_a   1.000
_cell.length_b   1.000
_cell.length_c   1.000
_cell.angle_alpha   90.00
_cell.angle_beta   90.00
_cell.angle_gamma   90.00
#
_symmetry.space_group_name_H-M   'P 1'
#
loop_
_entity.id
_entity.type
_entity.pdbx_description
1 polymer ?
#
loop_
_entity_poly.entity_id
_entity_poly.type
_entity_poly.pdbx_seq_one_letter_code
_entity_poly.pdbx_strand_id
1 'polypeptide(L)'
;MMMPVARVRTIALAAVFAVQAAALDAAPSEDALCFVQFHHPGDEHEPDTPTQRTWNRGYHRRKFLLQRAVFLASPGAKPSAGEAVFWAEWEPPSLLVRKFEKPAQDEPRFLFRPVLGEFQKASPPYQNTDPFVFGGPFLFGNCKQNDKRGRPTELQSMRNGSVILFGSNRGGSKFVLDTVFVVDGWTPYATVDYAETLKGKVPPEYFDVTLHPIAHDLAVNGQPGCSYRLYTGATWEKPYGRIFSYFPCRPYREGDRRGFARPVITLPGIVDNELRGWQRMNPQQNVESVAKLWDEVTRQVLAQGLSLGVHAEMPKKHSTVDVVSNHHPDR
;
A
#
# COMPACT_ATOMS: atom_id res chain seq x y z
N MET A 1 -26.05 46.23 54.31
CA MET A 1 -24.87 45.93 53.47
C MET A 1 -25.11 44.55 52.86
N MET A 2 -25.79 44.51 51.71
CA MET A 2 -26.20 43.28 51.02
C MET A 2 -25.16 42.94 49.96
N MET A 3 -24.60 41.72 50.01
CA MET A 3 -23.77 41.17 48.94
C MET A 3 -24.62 40.37 47.94
N PRO A 4 -24.31 40.39 46.64
CA PRO A 4 -25.06 39.64 45.64
C PRO A 4 -24.58 38.19 45.52
N VAL A 5 -25.55 37.30 45.34
CA VAL A 5 -25.41 35.86 45.09
C VAL A 5 -24.94 35.63 43.65
N ALA A 6 -23.85 34.88 43.46
CA ALA A 6 -23.37 34.47 42.15
C ALA A 6 -24.21 33.29 41.61
N ARG A 7 -24.81 33.48 40.43
CA ARG A 7 -25.49 32.42 39.66
C ARG A 7 -24.45 31.53 38.97
N VAL A 8 -24.46 30.24 39.31
CA VAL A 8 -23.78 29.19 38.53
C VAL A 8 -24.50 29.06 37.19
N ARG A 9 -23.79 29.29 36.07
CA ARG A 9 -24.28 28.98 34.72
C ARG A 9 -23.88 27.55 34.38
N THR A 10 -24.86 26.65 34.39
CA THR A 10 -24.79 25.35 33.73
C THR A 10 -24.68 25.59 32.22
N ILE A 11 -23.47 25.46 31.64
CA ILE A 11 -23.29 25.46 30.19
C ILE A 11 -23.55 24.03 29.72
N ALA A 12 -24.61 23.89 28.94
CA ALA A 12 -25.15 22.63 28.45
C ALA A 12 -24.15 21.89 27.54
N LEU A 13 -24.11 20.57 27.76
CA LEU A 13 -23.40 19.51 27.03
C LEU A 13 -23.92 19.30 25.58
N ALA A 14 -24.46 20.34 24.94
CA ALA A 14 -25.15 20.25 23.65
C ALA A 14 -24.28 20.61 22.43
N ALA A 15 -23.08 21.16 22.64
CA ALA A 15 -22.23 21.64 21.54
C ALA A 15 -21.35 20.55 20.89
N VAL A 16 -21.22 19.36 21.49
CA VAL A 16 -20.39 18.27 20.95
C VAL A 16 -21.15 17.40 19.93
N PHE A 17 -22.49 17.35 19.99
CA PHE A 17 -23.30 16.59 19.03
C PHE A 17 -23.66 17.37 17.75
N ALA A 18 -23.47 18.69 17.72
CA ALA A 18 -23.84 19.52 16.56
C ALA A 18 -22.78 19.55 15.45
N VAL A 19 -21.53 19.14 15.73
CA VAL A 19 -20.47 19.03 14.71
C VAL A 19 -20.63 17.74 13.87
N GLN A 20 -21.55 16.85 14.25
CA GLN A 20 -21.72 15.53 13.65
C GLN A 20 -22.69 15.47 12.46
N ALA A 21 -23.28 16.59 12.02
CA ALA A 21 -24.33 16.58 11.00
C ALA A 21 -24.04 17.40 9.73
N ALA A 22 -22.91 18.11 9.63
CA ALA A 22 -22.65 19.06 8.54
C ALA A 22 -21.63 18.60 7.47
N ALA A 23 -21.18 17.34 7.51
CA ALA A 23 -20.22 16.80 6.53
C ALA A 23 -20.82 15.73 5.59
N LEU A 24 -22.15 15.65 5.47
CA LEU A 24 -22.86 14.58 4.77
C LEU A 24 -23.60 15.00 3.48
N ASP A 25 -23.38 16.21 2.96
CA ASP A 25 -24.13 16.74 1.80
C ASP A 25 -23.41 16.63 0.43
N ALA A 26 -22.38 15.80 0.32
CA ALA A 26 -22.03 15.26 -0.99
C ALA A 26 -22.74 13.92 -1.13
N ALA A 27 -23.83 13.87 -1.91
CA ALA A 27 -24.42 12.60 -2.33
C ALA A 27 -23.27 11.71 -2.84
N PRO A 28 -23.12 10.46 -2.34
CA PRO A 28 -22.05 9.59 -2.81
C PRO A 28 -22.22 9.43 -4.32
N SER A 29 -21.18 9.73 -5.10
CA SER A 29 -21.20 9.39 -6.52
C SER A 29 -21.45 7.88 -6.59
N GLU A 30 -22.35 7.44 -7.47
CA GLU A 30 -22.56 5.99 -7.66
C GLU A 30 -21.22 5.30 -7.88
N ASP A 31 -21.03 4.15 -7.23
CA ASP A 31 -19.81 3.36 -7.34
C ASP A 31 -19.55 3.03 -8.83
N ALA A 32 -18.41 3.48 -9.35
CA ALA A 32 -18.02 3.32 -10.74
C ALA A 32 -17.05 2.14 -10.90
N LEU A 33 -17.20 1.42 -12.01
CA LEU A 33 -16.21 0.44 -12.43
C LEU A 33 -15.06 1.16 -13.13
N CYS A 34 -13.85 1.04 -12.61
CA CYS A 34 -12.71 1.84 -13.09
C CYS A 34 -11.46 0.99 -13.35
N PHE A 35 -10.66 1.44 -14.31
CA PHE A 35 -9.27 1.05 -14.47
C PHE A 35 -8.37 2.24 -14.14
N VAL A 36 -7.66 2.15 -13.03
CA VAL A 36 -6.97 3.28 -12.41
C VAL A 36 -5.47 3.14 -12.61
N GLN A 37 -4.83 4.17 -13.15
CA GLN A 37 -3.40 4.34 -13.03
C GLN A 37 -3.14 5.17 -11.76
N PHE A 38 -2.36 4.64 -10.82
CA PHE A 38 -2.05 5.29 -9.55
C PHE A 38 -0.54 5.49 -9.41
N HIS A 39 -0.11 6.74 -9.31
CA HIS A 39 1.28 7.15 -9.09
C HIS A 39 1.58 7.36 -7.62
N HIS A 40 2.52 6.56 -7.14
CA HIS A 40 3.25 6.80 -5.91
C HIS A 40 4.68 7.26 -6.22
N PRO A 41 5.35 7.94 -5.27
CA PRO A 41 6.76 8.25 -5.38
C PRO A 41 7.58 7.00 -5.69
N GLY A 42 8.46 7.10 -6.68
CA GLY A 42 9.15 5.94 -7.25
C GLY A 42 10.58 5.72 -6.78
N ASP A 43 11.10 6.52 -5.85
CA ASP A 43 12.49 6.40 -5.44
C ASP A 43 12.71 5.21 -4.52
N GLU A 44 13.91 4.63 -4.59
CA GLU A 44 14.32 3.52 -3.73
C GLU A 44 14.68 4.02 -2.33
N HIS A 45 14.32 3.23 -1.32
CA HIS A 45 14.82 3.40 0.04
C HIS A 45 16.29 3.00 0.17
N GLU A 46 17.09 3.83 0.82
CA GLU A 46 18.48 3.51 1.17
C GLU A 46 18.58 3.15 2.66
N PRO A 47 19.41 2.17 3.05
CA PRO A 47 19.60 1.84 4.46
C PRO A 47 20.12 3.06 5.23
N ASP A 48 19.60 3.29 6.44
CA ASP A 48 20.03 4.38 7.34
C ASP A 48 21.03 3.90 8.40
N THR A 49 21.25 2.59 8.49
CA THR A 49 22.36 1.98 9.24
C THR A 49 23.11 1.00 8.34
N PRO A 50 24.26 0.45 8.77
CA PRO A 50 24.97 -0.58 8.00
C PRO A 50 24.15 -1.83 7.71
N THR A 51 23.15 -2.15 8.55
CA THR A 51 22.43 -3.43 8.55
C THR A 51 20.93 -3.31 8.30
N GLN A 52 20.36 -2.10 8.28
CA GLN A 52 18.91 -1.94 8.16
C GLN A 52 18.48 -0.57 7.64
N ARG A 53 17.18 -0.47 7.40
CA ARG A 53 16.41 0.77 7.29
C ARG A 53 15.45 0.82 8.48
N THR A 54 15.47 1.89 9.27
CA THR A 54 14.46 2.13 10.30
C THR A 54 13.12 2.56 9.70
N TRP A 55 12.08 2.71 10.54
CA TRP A 55 10.77 3.12 10.04
C TRP A 55 10.86 4.47 9.35
N ASN A 56 10.35 4.55 8.11
CA ASN A 56 10.37 5.79 7.36
C ASN A 56 9.49 6.88 7.99
N ARG A 57 9.99 8.11 7.93
CA ARG A 57 9.32 9.33 8.41
C ARG A 57 9.37 10.47 7.39
N GLY A 58 10.01 10.23 6.24
CA GLY A 58 10.09 11.16 5.11
C GLY A 58 9.03 10.86 4.06
N TYR A 59 9.31 11.19 2.79
CA TYR A 59 8.44 10.80 1.69
C TYR A 59 8.36 9.29 1.52
N HIS A 60 7.19 8.78 1.12
CA HIS A 60 7.03 7.38 0.70
C HIS A 60 8.05 7.01 -0.37
N ARG A 61 8.50 5.76 -0.34
CA ARG A 61 9.49 5.22 -1.30
C ARG A 61 9.24 3.74 -1.52
N ARG A 62 10.09 3.11 -2.33
CA ARG A 62 10.00 1.70 -2.68
C ARG A 62 11.16 0.91 -2.11
N LYS A 63 10.87 -0.31 -1.66
CA LYS A 63 11.89 -1.29 -1.29
C LYS A 63 11.79 -2.47 -2.23
N PHE A 64 12.96 -3.01 -2.57
CA PHE A 64 13.05 -4.33 -3.16
C PHE A 64 13.19 -5.34 -2.02
N LEU A 65 12.18 -6.20 -1.89
CA LEU A 65 11.97 -7.06 -0.75
C LEU A 65 12.28 -8.51 -1.10
N LEU A 66 12.83 -9.25 -0.13
CA LEU A 66 12.92 -10.69 -0.09
C LEU A 66 11.91 -11.21 0.94
N GLN A 67 10.95 -12.00 0.48
CA GLN A 67 9.96 -12.60 1.38
C GLN A 67 9.45 -13.93 0.83
N ARG A 68 9.01 -14.84 1.71
CA ARG A 68 8.29 -16.05 1.29
C ARG A 68 6.96 -15.67 0.66
N ALA A 69 6.69 -16.24 -0.51
CA ALA A 69 5.54 -15.89 -1.32
C ALA A 69 5.01 -17.10 -2.08
N VAL A 70 3.75 -16.97 -2.54
CA VAL A 70 3.17 -17.81 -3.58
C VAL A 70 3.14 -17.01 -4.87
N PHE A 71 3.58 -17.61 -5.97
CA PHE A 71 3.63 -16.97 -7.28
C PHE A 71 3.23 -17.90 -8.41
N LEU A 72 2.71 -17.30 -9.48
CA LEU A 72 2.24 -17.99 -10.67
C LEU A 72 3.10 -17.61 -11.88
N ALA A 73 3.49 -18.61 -12.69
CA ALA A 73 4.18 -18.37 -13.96
C ALA A 73 3.25 -17.82 -15.06
N SER A 74 1.93 -18.00 -14.89
CA SER A 74 0.86 -17.44 -15.73
C SER A 74 -0.46 -17.53 -14.93
N PRO A 75 -1.53 -16.81 -15.29
CA PRO A 75 -2.79 -16.83 -14.53
C PRO A 75 -3.38 -18.22 -14.25
N GLY A 76 -3.22 -19.17 -15.18
CA GLY A 76 -3.70 -20.56 -15.03
C GLY A 76 -2.63 -21.56 -14.59
N ALA A 77 -1.43 -21.10 -14.23
CA ALA A 77 -0.35 -22.01 -13.82
C ALA A 77 -0.58 -22.55 -12.41
N LYS A 78 -0.02 -23.73 -12.12
CA LYS A 78 0.04 -24.26 -10.77
C LYS A 78 0.85 -23.30 -9.87
N PRO A 79 0.38 -23.00 -8.64
CA PRO A 79 1.12 -22.15 -7.71
C PRO A 79 2.47 -22.77 -7.33
N SER A 80 3.48 -21.92 -7.27
CA SER A 80 4.79 -22.22 -6.69
C SER A 80 4.97 -21.41 -5.42
N ALA A 81 5.52 -22.02 -4.38
CA ALA A 81 5.80 -21.36 -3.11
C ALA A 81 7.31 -21.38 -2.83
N GLY A 82 7.83 -20.30 -2.25
CA GLY A 82 9.24 -20.19 -1.90
C GLY A 82 9.62 -18.75 -1.59
N GLU A 83 10.91 -18.48 -1.41
CA GLU A 83 11.39 -17.10 -1.35
C GLU A 83 11.27 -16.44 -2.72
N ALA A 84 10.73 -15.22 -2.74
CA ALA A 84 10.63 -14.39 -3.92
C ALA A 84 11.16 -13.00 -3.63
N VAL A 85 11.62 -12.34 -4.68
CA VAL A 85 11.97 -10.92 -4.66
C VAL A 85 10.95 -10.10 -5.45
N PHE A 86 10.61 -8.92 -4.94
CA PHE A 86 9.65 -8.01 -5.56
C PHE A 86 9.81 -6.57 -5.07
N TRP A 87 9.28 -5.62 -5.86
CA TRP A 87 9.16 -4.23 -5.42
C TRP A 87 7.84 -4.02 -4.68
N ALA A 88 7.89 -3.29 -3.58
CA ALA A 88 6.69 -2.89 -2.85
C ALA A 88 6.88 -1.56 -2.14
N GLU A 89 5.77 -0.94 -1.77
CA GLU A 89 5.75 0.01 -0.67
C GLU A 89 5.91 -0.75 0.65
N TRP A 90 6.91 -0.40 1.43
CA TRP A 90 7.08 -0.92 2.79
C TRP A 90 7.81 0.13 3.61
N GLU A 91 7.06 0.83 4.45
CA GLU A 91 7.59 1.92 5.28
C GLU A 91 8.14 1.48 6.66
N PRO A 92 7.65 0.40 7.30
CA PRO A 92 8.23 -0.12 8.54
C PRO A 92 9.70 -0.57 8.39
N PRO A 93 10.36 -0.93 9.51
CA PRO A 93 11.74 -1.38 9.51
C PRO A 93 12.01 -2.54 8.54
N SER A 94 13.26 -2.62 8.08
CA SER A 94 13.69 -3.70 7.17
C SER A 94 15.18 -3.98 7.34
N LEU A 95 15.55 -5.26 7.37
CA LEU A 95 16.94 -5.68 7.45
C LEU A 95 17.56 -5.66 6.05
N LEU A 96 18.75 -5.09 5.93
CA LEU A 96 19.51 -5.12 4.70
C LEU A 96 20.07 -6.54 4.51
N VAL A 97 19.66 -7.20 3.43
CA VAL A 97 20.13 -8.52 3.05
C VAL A 97 21.37 -8.42 2.17
N ARG A 98 21.35 -7.50 1.20
CA ARG A 98 22.42 -7.34 0.21
C ARG A 98 22.42 -5.94 -0.40
N LYS A 99 23.61 -5.46 -0.75
CA LYS A 99 23.82 -4.33 -1.67
C LYS A 99 24.22 -4.88 -3.05
N PHE A 100 23.54 -4.46 -4.11
CA PHE A 100 23.93 -4.80 -5.48
C PHE A 100 24.97 -3.79 -5.98
N GLU A 101 26.14 -4.25 -6.39
CA GLU A 101 27.29 -3.37 -6.69
C GLU A 101 27.12 -2.52 -7.96
N LYS A 102 26.35 -3.01 -8.94
CA LYS A 102 26.19 -2.38 -10.26
C LYS A 102 24.75 -2.56 -10.77
N PRO A 103 23.74 -1.90 -10.17
CA PRO A 103 22.40 -1.91 -10.74
C PRO A 103 22.42 -1.28 -12.14
N ALA A 104 21.61 -1.79 -13.06
CA ALA A 104 21.34 -1.08 -14.31
C ALA A 104 20.04 -0.29 -14.21
N GLN A 105 20.06 0.97 -14.63
CA GLN A 105 18.86 1.82 -14.73
C GLN A 105 18.00 1.79 -13.46
N ASP A 106 16.78 1.25 -13.56
CA ASP A 106 15.75 1.18 -12.50
C ASP A 106 15.81 -0.13 -11.68
N GLU A 107 16.90 -0.88 -11.78
CA GLU A 107 17.15 -2.03 -10.89
C GLU A 107 17.48 -1.58 -9.46
N PRO A 108 17.16 -2.43 -8.47
CA PRO A 108 17.40 -2.10 -7.07
C PRO A 108 18.89 -2.08 -6.75
N ARG A 109 19.27 -1.16 -5.86
CA ARG A 109 20.56 -1.14 -5.19
C ARG A 109 20.57 -1.98 -3.93
N PHE A 110 19.42 -2.15 -3.29
CA PHE A 110 19.32 -2.76 -1.96
C PHE A 110 18.26 -3.85 -1.95
N LEU A 111 18.64 -5.03 -1.46
CA LEU A 111 17.70 -6.08 -1.12
C LEU A 111 17.42 -6.02 0.38
N PHE A 112 16.16 -5.90 0.75
CA PHE A 112 15.71 -5.86 2.14
C PHE A 112 14.86 -7.07 2.48
N ARG A 113 14.85 -7.46 3.76
CA ARG A 113 13.83 -8.34 4.32
C ARG A 113 12.91 -7.48 5.21
N PRO A 114 11.60 -7.46 4.96
CA PRO A 114 10.68 -6.67 5.77
C PRO A 114 10.59 -7.23 7.19
N VAL A 115 10.37 -6.36 8.17
CA VAL A 115 10.21 -6.71 9.58
C VAL A 115 9.02 -5.96 10.13
N LEU A 116 8.15 -6.63 10.88
CA LEU A 116 7.07 -5.96 11.59
C LEU A 116 7.67 -5.04 12.66
N GLY A 117 7.49 -3.75 12.48
CA GLY A 117 7.67 -2.76 13.54
C GLY A 117 6.40 -2.67 14.39
N GLU A 118 6.58 -2.32 15.65
CA GLU A 118 5.45 -1.95 16.52
C GLU A 118 5.26 -0.43 16.43
N PHE A 119 4.01 0.00 16.25
CA PHE A 119 3.72 1.42 16.15
C PHE A 119 4.06 2.14 17.46
N GLN A 120 4.68 3.32 17.32
CA GLN A 120 4.91 4.24 18.42
C GLN A 120 4.56 5.65 17.95
N LYS A 121 3.99 6.47 18.83
CA LYS A 121 3.77 7.89 18.54
C LYS A 121 5.12 8.57 18.38
N ALA A 122 5.31 9.27 17.27
CA ALA A 122 6.58 9.91 16.92
C ALA A 122 6.34 11.24 16.20
N SER A 123 7.27 12.19 16.32
CA SER A 123 7.24 13.48 15.60
C SER A 123 8.57 13.75 14.88
N PRO A 124 8.62 13.75 13.52
CA PRO A 124 7.52 13.52 12.58
C PRO A 124 6.87 12.13 12.69
N PRO A 125 5.59 11.97 12.29
CA PRO A 125 4.90 10.68 12.28
C PRO A 125 5.62 9.62 11.43
N TYR A 126 5.37 8.35 11.75
CA TYR A 126 5.74 7.25 10.88
C TYR A 126 4.89 7.24 9.61
N GLN A 127 5.50 6.88 8.47
CA GLN A 127 4.77 6.65 7.23
C GLN A 127 4.06 5.29 7.27
N ASN A 128 2.89 5.23 6.63
CA ASN A 128 2.11 4.01 6.47
C ASN A 128 2.52 3.20 5.24
N THR A 129 2.23 1.91 5.23
CA THR A 129 2.31 1.07 4.01
C THR A 129 0.93 0.97 3.36
N ASP A 130 0.77 1.43 2.11
CA ASP A 130 -0.46 1.25 1.32
C ASP A 130 -0.16 1.30 -0.21
N PRO A 131 -0.44 0.24 -1.00
CA PRO A 131 -1.19 -0.96 -0.66
C PRO A 131 -0.38 -1.93 0.21
N PHE A 132 -1.10 -2.75 0.98
CA PHE A 132 -0.54 -3.80 1.82
C PHE A 132 -0.78 -5.17 1.20
N VAL A 133 0.31 -5.90 0.92
CA VAL A 133 0.29 -7.15 0.11
C VAL A 133 0.58 -8.42 0.90
N PHE A 134 0.58 -8.35 2.24
CA PHE A 134 1.07 -9.41 3.12
C PHE A 134 -0.05 -10.11 3.91
N GLY A 135 0.11 -11.40 4.17
CA GLY A 135 -0.66 -12.14 5.18
C GLY A 135 -2.14 -12.37 4.86
N GLY A 136 -2.57 -12.18 3.61
CA GLY A 136 -3.95 -12.39 3.20
C GLY A 136 -4.26 -11.73 1.85
N PRO A 137 -5.54 -11.40 1.60
CA PRO A 137 -5.92 -10.53 0.49
C PRO A 137 -5.19 -9.18 0.59
N PHE A 138 -4.91 -8.56 -0.55
CA PHE A 138 -4.28 -7.24 -0.55
C PHE A 138 -5.26 -6.22 0.02
N LEU A 139 -4.74 -5.20 0.71
CA LEU A 139 -5.53 -4.12 1.30
C LEU A 139 -5.10 -2.78 0.70
N PHE A 140 -6.08 -1.92 0.45
CA PHE A 140 -5.86 -0.52 0.05
C PHE A 140 -6.83 0.37 0.82
N GLY A 141 -6.33 1.26 1.66
CA GLY A 141 -7.18 1.84 2.71
C GLY A 141 -7.18 3.35 2.87
N ASN A 142 -6.22 4.09 2.30
CA ASN A 142 -6.08 5.49 2.67
C ASN A 142 -5.50 6.41 1.60
N CYS A 143 -4.52 5.95 0.82
CA CYS A 143 -3.72 6.86 -0.01
C CYS A 143 -4.60 7.59 -1.03
N LYS A 144 -4.62 8.93 -0.96
CA LYS A 144 -5.37 9.83 -1.85
C LYS A 144 -6.89 9.63 -1.89
N GLN A 145 -7.47 8.86 -0.97
CA GLN A 145 -8.92 8.72 -0.85
C GLN A 145 -9.60 9.99 -0.35
N ASN A 146 -8.85 10.90 0.28
CA ASN A 146 -9.32 12.24 0.63
C ASN A 146 -8.41 13.30 0.00
N ASP A 147 -8.99 14.44 -0.36
CA ASP A 147 -8.25 15.62 -0.76
C ASP A 147 -7.61 16.33 0.45
N LYS A 148 -6.87 17.42 0.21
CA LYS A 148 -6.21 18.20 1.27
C LYS A 148 -7.18 18.83 2.29
N ARG A 149 -8.49 18.84 2.00
CA ARG A 149 -9.55 19.35 2.87
C ARG A 149 -10.34 18.22 3.53
N GLY A 150 -9.87 16.98 3.42
CA GLY A 150 -10.54 15.82 4.01
C GLY A 150 -11.81 15.39 3.26
N ARG A 151 -12.04 15.88 2.03
CA ARG A 151 -13.21 15.50 1.23
C ARG A 151 -12.93 14.21 0.45
N PRO A 152 -13.87 13.27 0.35
CA PRO A 152 -13.70 12.06 -0.44
C PRO A 152 -13.35 12.35 -1.90
N THR A 153 -12.44 11.56 -2.47
CA THR A 153 -12.11 11.56 -3.90
C THR A 153 -12.80 10.40 -4.61
N GLU A 154 -12.72 10.35 -5.94
CA GLU A 154 -13.25 9.24 -6.75
C GLU A 154 -12.66 7.87 -6.37
N LEU A 155 -11.51 7.84 -5.70
CA LEU A 155 -10.93 6.61 -5.17
C LEU A 155 -11.74 6.00 -4.04
N GLN A 156 -12.71 6.71 -3.46
CA GLN A 156 -13.69 6.14 -2.53
C GLN A 156 -14.96 5.63 -3.22
N SER A 157 -15.07 5.72 -4.55
CA SER A 157 -16.27 5.32 -5.28
C SER A 157 -15.98 4.21 -6.29
N MET A 158 -15.01 3.33 -6.00
CA MET A 158 -14.70 2.19 -6.86
C MET A 158 -15.58 0.98 -6.55
N ARG A 159 -16.23 0.47 -7.60
CA ARG A 159 -17.01 -0.78 -7.56
C ARG A 159 -16.11 -2.01 -7.59
N ASN A 160 -16.59 -3.13 -7.07
CA ASN A 160 -15.99 -4.45 -7.24
C ASN A 160 -15.73 -4.75 -8.74
N GLY A 161 -14.61 -5.41 -9.01
CA GLY A 161 -14.07 -5.64 -10.35
C GLY A 161 -13.22 -4.50 -10.90
N SER A 162 -13.12 -3.36 -10.22
CA SER A 162 -12.19 -2.29 -10.61
C SER A 162 -10.74 -2.73 -10.44
N VAL A 163 -9.84 -2.21 -11.27
CA VAL A 163 -8.40 -2.50 -11.23
C VAL A 163 -7.64 -1.21 -10.93
N ILE A 164 -6.65 -1.28 -10.04
CA ILE A 164 -5.71 -0.21 -9.74
C ILE A 164 -4.31 -0.70 -10.06
N LEU A 165 -3.59 0.06 -10.88
CA LEU A 165 -2.16 -0.12 -11.12
C LEU A 165 -1.38 0.83 -10.22
N PHE A 166 -0.84 0.31 -9.13
CA PHE A 166 0.10 1.05 -8.30
C PHE A 166 1.48 1.01 -8.93
N GLY A 167 2.05 2.19 -9.15
CA GLY A 167 3.36 2.30 -9.76
C GLY A 167 3.93 3.70 -9.68
N SER A 168 4.91 3.98 -10.52
CA SER A 168 5.59 5.27 -10.55
C SER A 168 5.90 5.70 -11.97
N ASN A 169 6.08 7.01 -12.15
CA ASN A 169 6.74 7.52 -13.33
C ASN A 169 8.26 7.41 -13.19
N ARG A 170 8.95 6.83 -14.18
CA ARG A 170 10.42 6.82 -14.26
C ARG A 170 10.90 7.56 -15.50
N GLY A 171 11.85 8.47 -15.27
CA GLY A 171 12.47 9.26 -16.34
C GLY A 171 11.50 10.15 -17.11
N GLY A 172 10.35 10.52 -16.52
CA GLY A 172 9.35 11.40 -17.13
C GLY A 172 8.60 10.79 -18.32
N SER A 173 8.80 9.51 -18.64
CA SER A 173 8.38 8.93 -19.92
C SER A 173 7.88 7.49 -19.84
N LYS A 174 7.93 6.86 -18.66
CA LYS A 174 7.53 5.46 -18.49
C LYS A 174 6.77 5.28 -17.18
N PHE A 175 5.62 4.62 -17.25
CA PHE A 175 4.96 4.08 -16.07
C PHE A 175 5.53 2.69 -15.74
N VAL A 176 6.07 2.54 -14.53
CA VAL A 176 6.56 1.25 -14.01
C VAL A 176 5.65 0.76 -12.89
N LEU A 177 5.36 -0.53 -12.87
CA LEU A 177 4.36 -1.14 -12.01
C LEU A 177 4.97 -1.80 -10.76
N ASP A 178 4.36 -1.55 -9.61
CA ASP A 178 4.67 -2.21 -8.34
C ASP A 178 3.61 -3.28 -8.01
N THR A 179 2.33 -2.97 -8.19
CA THR A 179 1.23 -3.84 -7.75
C THR A 179 -0.01 -3.63 -8.61
N VAL A 180 -0.66 -4.73 -8.98
CA VAL A 180 -2.02 -4.75 -9.54
C VAL A 180 -2.97 -5.11 -8.41
N PHE A 181 -3.92 -4.23 -8.14
CA PHE A 181 -4.97 -4.44 -7.15
C PHE A 181 -6.32 -4.56 -7.84
N VAL A 182 -7.06 -5.63 -7.55
CA VAL A 182 -8.41 -5.86 -8.09
C VAL A 182 -9.40 -5.74 -6.95
N VAL A 183 -10.33 -4.80 -6.99
CA VAL A 183 -11.30 -4.60 -5.91
C VAL A 183 -12.29 -5.76 -5.85
N ASP A 184 -12.34 -6.51 -4.74
CA ASP A 184 -13.36 -7.54 -4.46
C ASP A 184 -14.46 -7.03 -3.52
N GLY A 185 -14.13 -6.05 -2.67
CA GLY A 185 -15.07 -5.47 -1.72
C GLY A 185 -14.46 -4.31 -0.97
N TRP A 186 -15.26 -3.70 -0.10
CA TRP A 186 -14.81 -2.60 0.73
C TRP A 186 -15.57 -2.54 2.07
N THR A 187 -14.93 -1.93 3.08
CA THR A 187 -15.53 -1.59 4.36
C THR A 187 -15.32 -0.09 4.63
N PRO A 188 -16.39 0.70 4.85
CA PRO A 188 -16.23 2.10 5.22
C PRO A 188 -15.73 2.21 6.66
N TYR A 189 -14.88 3.20 6.95
CA TYR A 189 -14.43 3.49 8.31
C TYR A 189 -14.06 4.98 8.44
N ALA A 190 -13.99 5.49 9.66
CA ALA A 190 -13.45 6.81 9.95
C ALA A 190 -12.21 6.71 10.83
N THR A 191 -11.32 7.70 10.78
CA THR A 191 -10.07 7.66 11.59
C THR A 191 -10.31 7.77 13.10
N VAL A 192 -11.53 8.09 13.52
CA VAL A 192 -11.94 8.14 14.92
C VAL A 192 -12.45 6.78 15.45
N ASP A 193 -12.89 5.88 14.56
CA ASP A 193 -13.49 4.60 14.94
C ASP A 193 -12.84 3.36 14.29
N TYR A 194 -11.82 3.56 13.46
CA TYR A 194 -11.17 2.50 12.66
C TYR A 194 -10.82 1.25 13.46
N ALA A 195 -10.35 1.42 14.70
CA ALA A 195 -9.92 0.32 15.56
C ALA A 195 -11.07 -0.66 15.82
N GLU A 196 -12.26 -0.16 16.13
CA GLU A 196 -13.45 -0.99 16.38
C GLU A 196 -14.07 -1.46 15.06
N THR A 197 -14.22 -0.55 14.09
CA THR A 197 -14.85 -0.84 12.79
C THR A 197 -14.13 -1.93 11.99
N LEU A 198 -12.80 -1.97 12.06
CA LEU A 198 -11.95 -2.88 11.30
C LEU A 198 -11.46 -4.08 12.11
N LYS A 199 -11.83 -4.18 13.40
CA LYS A 199 -11.45 -5.30 14.26
C LYS A 199 -11.92 -6.63 13.67
N GLY A 200 -10.99 -7.58 13.51
CA GLY A 200 -11.26 -8.89 12.92
C GLY A 200 -11.52 -8.90 11.41
N LYS A 201 -11.47 -7.73 10.73
CA LYS A 201 -11.59 -7.62 9.27
C LYS A 201 -10.24 -7.50 8.57
N VAL A 202 -9.21 -7.10 9.30
CA VAL A 202 -7.81 -6.99 8.86
C VAL A 202 -6.89 -7.73 9.82
N PRO A 203 -5.70 -8.17 9.37
CA PRO A 203 -4.72 -8.75 10.29
C PRO A 203 -4.28 -7.69 11.33
N PRO A 204 -4.01 -8.09 12.59
CA PRO A 204 -3.56 -7.17 13.64
C PRO A 204 -2.37 -6.29 13.22
N GLU A 205 -1.44 -6.85 12.46
CA GLU A 205 -0.24 -6.18 11.95
C GLU A 205 -0.56 -4.99 11.05
N TYR A 206 -1.69 -5.02 10.34
CA TYR A 206 -2.13 -3.91 9.49
C TYR A 206 -2.50 -2.67 10.32
N PHE A 207 -2.93 -2.86 11.57
CA PHE A 207 -3.10 -1.73 12.48
C PHE A 207 -1.78 -1.04 12.76
N ASP A 208 -0.73 -1.81 13.08
CA ASP A 208 0.57 -1.24 13.43
C ASP A 208 1.25 -0.56 12.26
N VAL A 209 1.23 -1.18 11.08
CA VAL A 209 2.02 -0.69 9.94
C VAL A 209 1.28 0.32 9.06
N THR A 210 -0.04 0.44 9.20
CA THR A 210 -0.87 1.29 8.34
C THR A 210 -1.81 2.16 9.15
N LEU A 211 -2.79 1.58 9.85
CA LEU A 211 -3.90 2.36 10.42
C LEU A 211 -3.49 3.27 11.59
N HIS A 212 -2.65 2.78 12.53
CA HIS A 212 -2.11 3.58 13.62
C HIS A 212 -1.26 4.76 13.12
N PRO A 213 -0.31 4.57 12.18
CA PRO A 213 0.41 5.67 11.53
C PRO A 213 -0.50 6.75 10.93
N ILE A 214 -1.51 6.37 10.15
CA ILE A 214 -2.43 7.32 9.48
C ILE A 214 -3.28 8.07 10.51
N ALA A 215 -3.86 7.37 11.47
CA ALA A 215 -4.67 7.99 12.51
C ALA A 215 -3.84 8.99 13.32
N HIS A 216 -2.58 8.65 13.61
CA HIS A 216 -1.66 9.56 14.29
C HIS A 216 -1.25 10.74 13.42
N ASP A 217 -0.90 10.53 12.15
CA ASP A 217 -0.55 11.60 11.22
C ASP A 217 -1.70 12.61 11.09
N LEU A 218 -2.94 12.13 10.90
CA LEU A 218 -4.10 13.02 10.80
C LEU A 218 -4.43 13.73 12.11
N ALA A 219 -4.17 13.11 13.26
CA ALA A 219 -4.34 13.76 14.56
C ALA A 219 -3.30 14.87 14.80
N VAL A 220 -2.08 14.73 14.26
CA VAL A 220 -0.97 15.69 14.45
C VAL A 220 -0.93 16.77 13.36
N ASN A 221 -1.19 16.39 12.11
CA ASN A 221 -0.98 17.21 10.91
C ASN A 221 -2.28 17.53 10.12
N GLY A 222 -3.42 16.94 10.48
CA GLY A 222 -4.63 16.94 9.64
C GLY A 222 -5.93 17.33 10.35
N GLN A 223 -7.05 17.01 9.69
CA GLN A 223 -8.40 17.10 10.25
C GLN A 223 -8.82 15.72 10.76
N PRO A 224 -9.07 15.54 12.07
CA PRO A 224 -9.53 14.26 12.60
C PRO A 224 -10.94 13.94 12.10
N GLY A 225 -11.23 12.66 11.84
CA GLY A 225 -12.58 12.17 11.52
C GLY A 225 -12.88 12.02 10.03
N CYS A 226 -11.89 12.08 9.16
CA CYS A 226 -12.08 11.77 7.73
C CYS A 226 -12.59 10.33 7.54
N SER A 227 -13.53 10.16 6.61
CA SER A 227 -14.03 8.87 6.17
C SER A 227 -13.16 8.28 5.06
N TYR A 228 -13.08 6.96 5.04
CA TYR A 228 -12.30 6.17 4.11
C TYR A 228 -13.06 4.90 3.73
N ARG A 229 -12.61 4.25 2.66
CA ARG A 229 -12.97 2.88 2.32
C ARG A 229 -11.74 2.00 2.36
N LEU A 230 -11.75 1.00 3.24
CA LEU A 230 -10.79 -0.08 3.17
C LEU A 230 -11.23 -1.03 2.06
N TYR A 231 -10.52 -1.03 0.95
CA TYR A 231 -10.69 -1.99 -0.13
C TYR A 231 -9.94 -3.29 0.17
N THR A 232 -10.60 -4.40 -0.16
CA THR A 232 -10.03 -5.74 -0.13
C THR A 232 -9.84 -6.24 -1.55
N GLY A 233 -8.65 -6.79 -1.83
CA GLY A 233 -8.28 -7.30 -3.14
C GLY A 233 -8.83 -8.69 -3.43
N ALA A 234 -9.26 -8.95 -4.66
CA ALA A 234 -9.57 -10.30 -5.13
C ALA A 234 -8.29 -11.14 -5.13
N THR A 235 -8.35 -12.35 -4.57
CA THR A 235 -7.21 -13.27 -4.52
C THR A 235 -7.21 -14.19 -5.73
N TRP A 236 -6.11 -14.89 -5.98
CA TRP A 236 -6.05 -15.84 -7.09
C TRP A 236 -6.93 -17.08 -6.86
N GLU A 237 -7.17 -17.48 -5.60
CA GLU A 237 -8.11 -18.56 -5.25
C GLU A 237 -9.57 -18.13 -5.38
N LYS A 238 -9.84 -16.83 -5.17
CA LYS A 238 -11.17 -16.23 -5.28
C LYS A 238 -11.10 -14.98 -6.19
N PRO A 239 -10.87 -15.17 -7.50
CA PRO A 239 -10.79 -14.06 -8.43
C PRO A 239 -12.15 -13.40 -8.62
N TYR A 240 -12.15 -12.12 -8.97
CA TYR A 240 -13.36 -11.44 -9.41
C TYR A 240 -13.59 -11.79 -10.89
N GLY A 241 -14.37 -12.85 -11.14
CA GLY A 241 -14.43 -13.48 -12.46
C GLY A 241 -13.10 -14.18 -12.76
N ARG A 242 -12.25 -13.56 -13.59
CA ARG A 242 -10.93 -14.10 -13.97
C ARG A 242 -9.75 -13.22 -13.56
N ILE A 243 -10.01 -12.06 -12.97
CA ILE A 243 -8.99 -11.10 -12.56
C ILE A 243 -8.73 -11.17 -11.06
N PHE A 244 -7.47 -10.99 -10.67
CA PHE A 244 -7.03 -11.02 -9.28
C PHE A 244 -5.85 -10.07 -9.06
N SER A 245 -5.60 -9.76 -7.78
CA SER A 245 -4.50 -8.88 -7.35
C SER A 245 -3.18 -9.63 -7.36
N TYR A 246 -2.10 -8.96 -7.78
CA TYR A 246 -0.76 -9.52 -7.74
C TYR A 246 0.31 -8.42 -7.73
N PHE A 247 1.53 -8.76 -7.32
CA PHE A 247 2.73 -7.95 -7.52
C PHE A 247 3.70 -8.66 -8.47
N PRO A 248 4.41 -7.95 -9.38
CA PRO A 248 5.45 -8.58 -10.19
C PRO A 248 6.60 -9.09 -9.33
N CYS A 249 7.00 -10.34 -9.50
CA CYS A 249 8.06 -10.95 -8.70
C CYS A 249 8.97 -11.89 -9.50
N ARG A 250 10.06 -12.34 -8.87
CA ARG A 250 10.88 -13.47 -9.35
C ARG A 250 11.19 -14.39 -8.17
N PRO A 251 11.32 -15.72 -8.39
CA PRO A 251 11.89 -16.61 -7.39
C PRO A 251 13.28 -16.12 -6.98
N TYR A 252 13.54 -16.06 -5.68
CA TYR A 252 14.86 -15.71 -5.19
C TYR A 252 15.85 -16.84 -5.47
N ARG A 253 17.06 -16.48 -5.93
CA ARG A 253 18.17 -17.41 -6.09
C ARG A 253 19.39 -16.87 -5.39
N GLU A 254 19.97 -17.69 -4.52
CA GLU A 254 21.23 -17.35 -3.89
C GLU A 254 22.32 -17.18 -4.97
N GLY A 255 23.18 -16.18 -4.79
CA GLY A 255 24.19 -15.80 -5.78
C GLY A 255 23.74 -14.82 -6.88
N ASP A 256 22.45 -14.51 -7.01
CA ASP A 256 21.98 -13.51 -7.98
C ASP A 256 22.65 -12.15 -7.74
N ARG A 257 23.39 -11.66 -8.74
CA ARG A 257 24.19 -10.44 -8.62
C ARG A 257 23.40 -9.15 -8.84
N ARG A 258 22.14 -9.26 -9.26
CA ARG A 258 21.24 -8.15 -9.61
C ARG A 258 19.81 -8.48 -9.22
N GLY A 259 19.02 -7.47 -8.90
CA GLY A 259 17.56 -7.59 -8.85
C GLY A 259 16.95 -7.47 -10.25
N PHE A 260 15.68 -7.05 -10.30
CA PHE A 260 15.01 -6.71 -11.56
C PHE A 260 14.38 -5.32 -11.48
N ALA A 261 14.36 -4.60 -12.60
CA ALA A 261 13.65 -3.33 -12.71
C ALA A 261 12.14 -3.58 -12.72
N ARG A 262 11.37 -2.66 -12.14
CA ARG A 262 9.91 -2.71 -12.20
C ARG A 262 9.42 -2.78 -13.64
N PRO A 263 8.45 -3.65 -13.97
CA PRO A 263 8.01 -3.81 -15.35
C PRO A 263 7.36 -2.52 -15.86
N VAL A 264 7.74 -2.13 -17.08
CA VAL A 264 7.14 -0.99 -17.78
C VAL A 264 5.79 -1.44 -18.33
N ILE A 265 4.75 -0.63 -18.13
CA ILE A 265 3.41 -0.91 -18.63
C ILE A 265 2.99 0.19 -19.61
N THR A 266 2.49 -0.23 -20.77
CA THR A 266 1.97 0.67 -21.81
C THR A 266 0.56 0.25 -22.20
N LEU A 267 -0.42 1.11 -21.95
CA LEU A 267 -1.80 0.92 -22.38
C LEU A 267 -2.28 2.21 -23.06
N PRO A 268 -2.23 2.31 -24.41
CA PRO A 268 -2.61 3.54 -25.11
C PRO A 268 -3.99 4.04 -24.70
N GLY A 269 -4.09 5.31 -24.33
CA GLY A 269 -5.35 5.96 -23.89
C GLY A 269 -5.74 5.69 -22.43
N ILE A 270 -5.15 4.70 -21.77
CA ILE A 270 -5.45 4.30 -20.38
C ILE A 270 -4.32 4.68 -19.42
N VAL A 271 -3.09 4.32 -19.78
CA VAL A 271 -1.87 4.66 -19.03
C VAL A 271 -1.21 5.87 -19.67
N ASP A 272 -1.05 6.91 -18.87
CA ASP A 272 -0.40 8.15 -19.25
C ASP A 272 1.02 8.20 -18.68
N ASN A 273 2.00 8.17 -19.58
CA ASN A 273 3.42 8.20 -19.24
C ASN A 273 3.92 9.58 -18.81
N GLU A 274 3.10 10.63 -18.92
CA GLU A 274 3.44 12.00 -18.52
C GLU A 274 2.46 12.54 -17.48
N LEU A 275 1.69 11.66 -16.84
CA LEU A 275 0.70 12.03 -15.83
C LEU A 275 1.33 12.93 -14.76
N ARG A 276 0.84 14.17 -14.67
CA ARG A 276 1.31 15.18 -13.70
C ARG A 276 0.60 15.09 -12.34
N GLY A 277 -0.41 14.22 -12.23
CA GLY A 277 -1.18 13.96 -11.02
C GLY A 277 -0.85 12.62 -10.37
N TRP A 278 -1.50 12.34 -9.24
CA TRP A 278 -1.29 11.09 -8.49
C TRP A 278 -2.12 9.93 -9.01
N GLN A 279 -3.18 10.20 -9.78
CA GLN A 279 -3.99 9.15 -10.37
C GLN A 279 -4.64 9.61 -11.67
N ARG A 280 -5.02 8.62 -12.47
CA ARG A 280 -5.92 8.76 -13.62
C ARG A 280 -7.02 7.71 -13.49
N MET A 281 -8.25 8.18 -13.33
CA MET A 281 -9.43 7.33 -13.34
C MET A 281 -9.83 7.07 -14.79
N ASN A 282 -9.98 5.82 -15.20
CA ASN A 282 -10.55 5.48 -16.50
C ASN A 282 -11.81 4.62 -16.29
N PRO A 283 -13.01 5.24 -16.22
CA PRO A 283 -14.27 4.51 -16.10
C PRO A 283 -14.45 3.50 -17.22
N GLN A 284 -14.97 2.32 -16.87
CA GLN A 284 -15.17 1.19 -17.77
C GLN A 284 -16.65 0.81 -17.82
N GLN A 285 -17.10 0.35 -18.98
CA GLN A 285 -18.51 0.05 -19.21
C GLN A 285 -18.95 -1.24 -18.51
N ASN A 286 -18.05 -2.22 -18.41
CA ASN A 286 -18.35 -3.54 -17.84
C ASN A 286 -17.07 -4.28 -17.40
N VAL A 287 -17.25 -5.33 -16.62
CA VAL A 287 -16.14 -6.12 -16.04
C VAL A 287 -15.25 -6.73 -17.13
N GLU A 288 -15.80 -7.09 -18.29
CA GLU A 288 -15.02 -7.67 -19.38
C GLU A 288 -14.04 -6.65 -19.99
N SER A 289 -14.44 -5.37 -20.10
CA SER A 289 -13.51 -4.31 -20.55
C SER A 289 -12.36 -4.10 -19.56
N VAL A 290 -12.62 -4.17 -18.25
CA VAL A 290 -11.57 -4.15 -17.22
C VAL A 290 -10.67 -5.38 -17.34
N ALA A 291 -11.25 -6.56 -17.53
CA ALA A 291 -10.51 -7.81 -17.61
C ALA A 291 -9.56 -7.86 -18.81
N LYS A 292 -9.94 -7.29 -19.96
CA LYS A 292 -9.06 -7.16 -21.13
C LYS A 292 -7.86 -6.26 -20.86
N LEU A 293 -8.06 -5.15 -20.14
CA LEU A 293 -6.95 -4.28 -19.75
C LEU A 293 -6.03 -4.99 -18.74
N TRP A 294 -6.60 -5.72 -17.79
CA TRP A 294 -5.84 -6.53 -16.84
C TRP A 294 -5.03 -7.63 -17.53
N ASP A 295 -5.59 -8.31 -18.54
CA ASP A 295 -4.85 -9.30 -19.34
C ASP A 295 -3.64 -8.70 -20.01
N GLU A 296 -3.80 -7.51 -20.59
CA GLU A 296 -2.74 -6.85 -21.31
C GLU A 296 -1.61 -6.41 -20.36
N VAL A 297 -1.93 -5.89 -19.17
CA VAL A 297 -0.93 -5.64 -18.12
C VAL A 297 -0.22 -6.94 -17.75
N THR A 298 -0.97 -8.00 -17.49
CA THR A 298 -0.44 -9.30 -17.07
C THR A 298 0.47 -9.89 -18.15
N ARG A 299 0.07 -9.82 -19.41
CA ARG A 299 0.88 -10.23 -20.56
C ARG A 299 2.19 -9.44 -20.62
N GLN A 300 2.17 -8.13 -20.41
CA GLN A 300 3.37 -7.29 -20.40
C GLN A 300 4.30 -7.60 -19.22
N VAL A 301 3.77 -7.89 -18.02
CA VAL A 301 4.55 -8.32 -16.86
C VAL A 301 5.27 -9.65 -17.16
N LEU A 302 4.54 -10.64 -17.66
CA LEU A 302 5.10 -11.96 -17.99
C LEU A 302 6.12 -11.88 -19.13
N ALA A 303 5.85 -11.06 -20.15
CA ALA A 303 6.77 -10.84 -21.28
C ALA A 303 8.12 -10.21 -20.84
N GLN A 304 8.14 -9.52 -19.70
CA GLN A 304 9.37 -8.99 -19.07
C GLN A 304 10.07 -10.02 -18.17
N GLY A 305 9.67 -11.29 -18.23
CA GLY A 305 10.34 -12.39 -17.53
C GLY A 305 10.07 -12.43 -16.03
N LEU A 306 8.93 -11.87 -15.61
CA LEU A 306 8.47 -11.84 -14.22
C LEU A 306 7.31 -12.84 -14.02
N SER A 307 7.09 -13.20 -12.76
CA SER A 307 5.96 -14.00 -12.29
C SER A 307 4.93 -13.13 -11.57
N LEU A 308 3.75 -13.68 -11.33
CA LEU A 308 2.65 -13.02 -10.62
C LEU A 308 2.69 -13.45 -9.16
N GLY A 309 3.19 -12.60 -8.26
CA GLY A 309 3.15 -12.83 -6.82
C GLY A 309 1.74 -12.57 -6.29
N VAL A 310 1.08 -13.63 -5.82
CA VAL A 310 -0.35 -13.62 -5.44
C VAL A 310 -0.57 -13.67 -3.93
N HIS A 311 0.51 -13.92 -3.18
CA HIS A 311 0.52 -13.89 -1.72
C HIS A 311 1.95 -13.68 -1.24
N ALA A 312 2.18 -12.75 -0.32
CA ALA A 312 3.40 -12.68 0.48
C ALA A 312 3.09 -13.04 1.93
N GLU A 313 3.91 -13.87 2.56
CA GLU A 313 3.76 -14.19 3.98
C GLU A 313 3.87 -12.90 4.83
N MET A 314 3.19 -12.85 5.97
CA MET A 314 3.34 -11.74 6.90
C MET A 314 4.81 -11.61 7.34
N PRO A 315 5.41 -10.41 7.33
CA PRO A 315 6.74 -10.22 7.90
C PRO A 315 6.75 -10.67 9.36
N LYS A 316 7.91 -11.09 9.87
CA LYS A 316 8.02 -11.49 11.28
C LYS A 316 8.28 -10.26 12.15
N LYS A 317 7.82 -10.30 13.40
CA LYS A 317 8.33 -9.37 14.42
C LYS A 317 9.82 -9.55 14.56
N HIS A 318 10.56 -8.46 14.76
CA HIS A 318 11.96 -8.56 15.13
C HIS A 318 12.03 -9.22 16.50
N SER A 319 12.39 -10.50 16.58
CA SER A 319 12.92 -11.02 17.83
C SER A 319 14.24 -10.31 18.09
N THR A 320 14.44 -9.74 19.27
CA THR A 320 15.72 -9.14 19.70
C THR A 320 16.87 -10.15 19.81
N VAL A 321 16.69 -11.36 19.29
CA VAL A 321 17.64 -12.46 19.30
C VAL A 321 17.93 -12.79 17.84
N ASP A 322 18.95 -12.13 17.30
CA ASP A 322 19.86 -12.64 16.25
C ASP A 322 20.85 -11.51 15.89
N VAL A 323 21.46 -10.89 16.92
CA VAL A 323 22.83 -10.41 16.77
C VAL A 323 23.70 -11.63 17.08
N VAL A 324 23.75 -12.58 16.15
CA VAL A 324 24.79 -13.61 16.22
C VAL A 324 26.09 -12.87 15.98
N SER A 325 26.84 -12.77 17.07
CA SER A 325 28.25 -12.44 17.12
C SER A 325 28.99 -13.13 15.97
N ASN A 326 29.35 -12.37 14.94
CA ASN A 326 30.52 -12.72 14.13
C ASN A 326 31.76 -12.53 15.01
N HIS A 327 32.01 -13.49 15.90
CA HIS A 327 33.35 -13.74 16.40
C HIS A 327 34.14 -14.29 15.21
N HIS A 328 34.96 -13.44 14.61
CA HIS A 328 36.15 -13.90 13.89
C HIS A 328 37.04 -14.64 14.89
N PRO A 329 37.40 -15.92 14.65
CA PRO A 329 38.68 -16.40 15.13
C PRO A 329 39.72 -15.95 14.11
N ASP A 330 40.41 -14.85 14.42
CA ASP A 330 41.73 -14.61 13.85
C ASP A 330 42.75 -15.40 14.68
N ARG A 331 43.58 -16.16 13.95
CA ARG A 331 44.84 -16.85 14.32
C ARG A 331 44.78 -18.32 14.68
#